data_AF-A0A2E7M9B4-F1
#
_entry.id   AF-A0A2E7M9B4-F1
#
_cell.length_a   1.000
_cell.length_b   1.000
_cell.length_c   1.000
_cell.angle_alpha   90.00
_cell.angle_beta   90.00
_cell.angle_gamma   90.00
#
_symmetry.space_group_name_H-M   'P 1'
#
loop_
_entity.id
_entity.type
_entity.pdbx_description
1 polymer ?
#
loop_
_entity_poly.entity_id
_entity_poly.type
_entity_poly.pdbx_seq_one_letter_code
_entity_poly.pdbx_strand_id
1 'polypeptide(L)'
;MLHELSPLLSAWTVRSSLALSLLMLAVALGCGCPSGRTGAQNSQFSGSGAASTDPCHRSLDGDLRTIRSRLEKKRVQEARPYVEALAGCPDAGESFEYLMLAAQVYEELGELNAAWTAATSALREAARQGESAVISELQGRLEKFTEHYVRIDGGGPSSLAPRIRYAGAVLDDVTFAQLEVVAENRYVEFAPGQWGFWLYPGRYQVGGVDRVMKAGDSLDVRPGGE
;
A
#
# COMPACT_ATOMS: atom_id res chain seq x y z
N MET A 1 -34.99 27.74 4.67
CA MET A 1 -35.47 26.55 3.96
C MET A 1 -34.34 25.54 3.95
N LEU A 2 -34.31 24.72 4.99
CA LEU A 2 -33.56 23.47 5.07
C LEU A 2 -34.49 22.40 4.50
N HIS A 3 -34.02 21.55 3.59
CA HIS A 3 -34.17 20.10 3.67
C HIS A 3 -33.71 19.43 2.36
N GLU A 4 -33.07 18.29 2.57
CA GLU A 4 -32.94 17.15 1.65
C GLU A 4 -32.00 17.32 0.47
N LEU A 5 -30.85 16.62 0.55
CA LEU A 5 -30.44 15.59 -0.40
C LEU A 5 -29.20 14.85 0.17
N SER A 6 -29.45 13.78 0.90
CA SER A 6 -28.54 12.64 1.08
C SER A 6 -29.39 11.47 1.52
N PRO A 7 -29.51 10.43 0.67
CA PRO A 7 -28.86 9.17 1.03
C PRO A 7 -28.48 8.33 -0.21
N LEU A 8 -27.29 8.52 -0.78
CA LEU A 8 -26.77 7.58 -1.80
C LEU A 8 -25.28 7.22 -1.67
N LEU A 9 -24.57 7.69 -0.63
CA LEU A 9 -23.12 7.43 -0.46
C LEU A 9 -22.77 6.32 0.54
N SER A 10 -23.74 5.63 1.13
CA SER A 10 -23.50 4.70 2.25
C SER A 10 -23.35 3.22 1.84
N ALA A 11 -23.15 2.89 0.56
CA ALA A 11 -23.07 1.49 0.11
C ALA A 11 -21.70 1.04 -0.45
N TRP A 12 -20.73 1.96 -0.61
CA TRP A 12 -19.43 1.63 -1.22
C TRP A 12 -18.23 1.64 -0.25
N THR A 13 -18.40 2.15 0.96
CA THR A 13 -17.31 2.35 1.93
C THR A 13 -16.97 1.13 2.79
N VAL A 14 -17.71 0.01 2.70
CA VAL A 14 -17.57 -1.10 3.66
C VAL A 14 -16.68 -2.25 3.17
N ARG A 15 -16.23 -2.26 1.91
CA ARG A 15 -15.41 -3.37 1.37
C ARG A 15 -13.92 -3.11 1.24
N SER A 16 -13.46 -1.86 1.22
CA SER A 16 -12.05 -1.52 1.03
C SER A 16 -11.23 -1.50 2.34
N SER A 17 -11.89 -1.42 3.51
CA SER A 17 -11.20 -1.33 4.81
C SER A 17 -10.64 -2.67 5.32
N LEU A 18 -11.06 -3.81 4.78
CA LEU A 18 -10.64 -5.13 5.28
C LEU A 18 -9.31 -5.61 4.70
N ALA A 19 -8.92 -5.16 3.51
CA ALA A 19 -7.72 -5.66 2.84
C ALA A 19 -6.40 -5.10 3.41
N LEU A 20 -6.41 -3.87 3.95
CA LEU A 20 -5.19 -3.21 4.43
C LEU A 20 -4.91 -3.38 5.93
N SER A 21 -5.92 -3.64 6.75
CA SER A 21 -5.72 -3.95 8.19
C SER A 21 -4.99 -5.27 8.41
N LEU A 22 -5.02 -6.18 7.44
CA LEU A 22 -4.32 -7.47 7.50
C LEU A 22 -2.81 -7.37 7.22
N LEU A 23 -2.37 -6.40 6.41
CA LEU A 23 -0.94 -6.21 6.12
C LEU A 23 -0.15 -5.71 7.36
N MET A 24 -0.80 -4.93 8.23
CA MET A 24 -0.19 -4.44 9.47
C MET A 24 -0.17 -5.48 10.60
N LEU A 25 -0.98 -6.55 10.53
CA LEU A 25 -1.05 -7.57 11.58
C LEU A 25 -0.02 -8.70 11.40
N ALA A 26 0.46 -8.93 10.18
CA ALA A 26 1.42 -10.00 9.89
C ALA A 26 2.83 -9.75 10.44
N VAL A 27 3.20 -8.49 10.73
CA VAL A 27 4.53 -8.14 11.27
C VAL A 27 4.60 -8.33 12.80
N ALA A 28 3.47 -8.48 13.50
CA ALA A 28 3.42 -8.50 14.97
C ALA A 28 3.36 -9.90 15.62
N LEU A 29 3.29 -11.00 14.86
CA LEU A 29 3.08 -12.36 15.41
C LEU A 29 4.23 -13.35 15.17
N GLY A 30 5.42 -12.86 14.82
CA GLY A 30 6.65 -13.66 14.75
C GLY A 30 7.21 -14.05 16.13
N CYS A 31 6.46 -14.83 16.92
CA CYS A 31 6.94 -15.45 18.15
C CYS A 31 6.43 -16.90 18.27
N GLY A 32 7.29 -17.84 17.84
CA GLY A 32 7.53 -19.15 18.44
C GLY A 32 6.38 -20.18 18.53
N CYS A 33 6.54 -21.32 17.83
CA CYS A 33 6.79 -22.64 18.45
C CYS A 33 6.74 -23.80 17.41
N PRO A 34 7.28 -25.00 17.75
CA PRO A 34 8.09 -25.80 16.84
C PRO A 34 7.35 -26.92 16.11
N SER A 35 7.99 -27.37 15.02
CA SER A 35 7.66 -28.51 14.18
C SER A 35 7.46 -29.83 14.94
N GLY A 36 6.26 -30.39 14.86
CA GLY A 36 5.96 -31.78 15.20
C GLY A 36 5.58 -32.56 13.94
N ARG A 37 6.38 -33.57 13.60
CA ARG A 37 6.23 -34.47 12.44
C ARG A 37 5.62 -35.80 12.89
N THR A 38 4.49 -36.20 12.30
CA THR A 38 3.96 -37.58 12.07
C THR A 38 2.65 -37.37 11.29
N GLY A 39 2.18 -38.10 10.28
CA GLY A 39 2.48 -39.37 9.61
C GLY A 39 1.15 -39.83 8.96
N ALA A 40 1.22 -40.56 7.85
CA ALA A 40 0.16 -41.40 7.25
C ALA A 40 -0.95 -40.78 6.34
N GLN A 41 -0.75 -40.99 5.03
CA GLN A 41 -1.62 -41.59 4.01
C GLN A 41 -3.18 -41.59 4.09
N ASN A 42 -3.73 -41.19 2.93
CA ASN A 42 -4.82 -41.77 2.15
C ASN A 42 -6.30 -41.35 2.31
N SER A 43 -6.84 -41.03 1.12
CA SER A 43 -8.22 -41.18 0.61
C SER A 43 -9.33 -40.32 1.20
N GLN A 44 -9.81 -39.35 0.41
CA GLN A 44 -11.18 -39.41 -0.15
C GLN A 44 -11.42 -38.31 -1.18
N PHE A 45 -11.70 -38.74 -2.40
CA PHE A 45 -12.27 -37.94 -3.47
C PHE A 45 -13.80 -38.04 -3.35
N SER A 46 -14.47 -36.90 -3.12
CA SER A 46 -15.82 -36.53 -3.57
C SER A 46 -16.50 -35.63 -2.53
N GLY A 47 -16.43 -34.34 -2.77
CA GLY A 47 -17.28 -33.34 -2.14
C GLY A 47 -17.32 -32.16 -3.07
N SER A 48 -18.49 -31.90 -3.65
CA SER A 48 -18.84 -30.75 -4.48
C SER A 48 -18.18 -29.46 -3.96
N GLY A 49 -17.05 -29.09 -4.55
CA GLY A 49 -16.29 -27.92 -4.15
C GLY A 49 -17.04 -26.69 -4.62
N ALA A 50 -17.77 -26.04 -3.71
CA ALA A 50 -17.99 -24.60 -3.84
C ALA A 50 -16.62 -24.00 -4.17
N ALA A 51 -16.48 -23.42 -5.37
CA ALA A 51 -15.26 -22.73 -5.75
C ALA A 51 -14.95 -21.77 -4.60
N SER A 52 -13.86 -22.05 -3.88
CA SER A 52 -13.43 -21.22 -2.78
C SER A 52 -13.35 -19.79 -3.32
N THR A 53 -14.23 -18.93 -2.84
CA THR A 53 -14.21 -17.50 -3.18
C THR A 53 -13.09 -16.77 -2.48
N ASP A 54 -12.30 -17.49 -1.66
CA ASP A 54 -11.12 -16.96 -1.00
C ASP A 54 -10.02 -16.73 -2.06
N PRO A 55 -9.59 -15.47 -2.26
CA PRO A 55 -8.55 -15.14 -3.21
C PRO A 55 -7.23 -15.87 -2.92
N CYS A 56 -6.95 -16.22 -1.66
CA CYS A 56 -5.71 -16.89 -1.26
C CYS A 56 -5.69 -18.38 -1.57
N HIS A 57 -6.84 -18.97 -1.91
CA HIS A 57 -6.95 -20.34 -2.41
C HIS A 57 -6.90 -20.42 -3.94
N ARG A 58 -6.85 -19.27 -4.65
CA ARG A 58 -6.60 -19.23 -6.10
C ARG A 58 -5.10 -19.39 -6.39
N SER A 59 -4.78 -19.75 -7.63
CA SER A 59 -3.38 -19.91 -8.06
C SER A 59 -2.68 -18.54 -8.09
N LEU A 60 -1.73 -18.33 -7.18
CA LEU A 60 -0.86 -17.15 -7.14
C LEU A 60 -0.24 -16.87 -8.51
N ASP A 61 0.37 -17.88 -9.15
CA ASP A 61 0.96 -17.77 -10.50
C ASP A 61 -0.06 -17.35 -11.58
N GLY A 62 -1.32 -17.72 -11.41
CA GLY A 62 -2.41 -17.30 -12.30
C GLY A 62 -2.69 -15.80 -12.19
N ASP A 63 -2.79 -15.30 -10.96
CA ASP A 63 -3.05 -13.89 -10.68
C ASP A 63 -1.83 -13.02 -11.04
N LEU A 64 -0.60 -13.46 -10.73
CA LEU A 64 0.63 -12.76 -11.12
C LEU A 64 0.78 -12.61 -12.64
N ARG A 65 0.53 -13.69 -13.41
CA ARG A 65 0.51 -13.62 -14.87
C ARG A 65 -0.56 -12.66 -15.38
N THR A 66 -1.72 -12.63 -14.72
CA THR A 66 -2.79 -11.72 -15.10
C THR A 66 -2.37 -10.27 -14.85
N ILE A 67 -1.84 -9.95 -13.67
CA ILE A 67 -1.32 -8.62 -13.33
C ILE A 67 -0.29 -8.16 -14.37
N ARG A 68 0.72 -8.99 -14.66
CA ARG A 68 1.74 -8.69 -15.69
C ARG A 68 1.11 -8.37 -17.04
N SER A 69 0.18 -9.22 -17.52
CA SER A 69 -0.46 -9.00 -18.81
C SER A 69 -1.27 -7.69 -18.86
N ARG A 70 -1.88 -7.27 -17.74
CA ARG A 70 -2.59 -5.98 -17.66
C ARG A 70 -1.62 -4.80 -17.68
N LEU A 71 -0.51 -4.88 -16.96
CA LEU A 71 0.54 -3.86 -16.96
C LEU A 71 1.15 -3.68 -18.37
N GLU A 72 1.52 -4.77 -19.03
CA GLU A 72 2.08 -4.75 -20.40
C GLU A 72 1.12 -4.07 -21.40
N LYS A 73 -0.18 -4.24 -21.20
CA LYS A 73 -1.25 -3.64 -22.03
C LYS A 73 -1.66 -2.23 -21.56
N LYS A 74 -0.97 -1.65 -20.58
CA LYS A 74 -1.31 -0.36 -19.95
C LYS A 74 -2.75 -0.29 -19.40
N ARG A 75 -3.28 -1.43 -18.94
CA ARG A 75 -4.62 -1.57 -18.36
C ARG A 75 -4.52 -1.67 -16.83
N VAL A 76 -3.89 -0.66 -16.22
CA VAL A 76 -3.52 -0.69 -14.79
C VAL A 76 -4.75 -0.83 -13.88
N GLN A 77 -5.86 -0.17 -14.23
CA GLN A 77 -7.14 -0.31 -13.51
C GLN A 77 -7.69 -1.75 -13.53
N GLU A 78 -7.44 -2.52 -14.60
CA GLU A 78 -7.81 -3.95 -14.65
C GLU A 78 -6.87 -4.83 -13.80
N ALA A 79 -5.65 -4.36 -13.48
CA ALA A 79 -4.68 -5.09 -12.66
C ALA A 79 -4.99 -4.95 -11.16
N ARG A 80 -5.48 -3.78 -10.75
CA ARG A 80 -5.82 -3.42 -9.35
C ARG A 80 -6.52 -4.54 -8.56
N PRO A 81 -7.67 -5.10 -9.01
CA PRO A 81 -8.40 -6.08 -8.20
C PRO A 81 -7.61 -7.37 -7.94
N TYR A 82 -6.66 -7.73 -8.81
CA TYR A 82 -5.80 -8.89 -8.60
C TYR A 82 -4.73 -8.61 -7.55
N VAL A 83 -4.15 -7.40 -7.57
CA VAL A 83 -3.20 -6.97 -6.53
C VAL A 83 -3.89 -6.90 -5.17
N GLU A 84 -5.04 -6.24 -5.08
CA GLU A 84 -5.79 -6.09 -3.82
C GLU A 84 -6.25 -7.45 -3.26
N ALA A 85 -6.63 -8.38 -4.13
CA ALA A 85 -7.02 -9.71 -3.71
C ALA A 85 -5.85 -10.52 -3.11
N LEU A 86 -4.65 -10.34 -3.64
CA LEU A 86 -3.44 -11.03 -3.14
C LEU A 86 -2.84 -10.35 -1.90
N ALA A 87 -3.09 -9.07 -1.66
CA ALA A 87 -2.53 -8.34 -0.52
C ALA A 87 -2.85 -8.99 0.85
N GLY A 88 -4.00 -9.65 0.98
CA GLY A 88 -4.40 -10.35 2.20
C GLY A 88 -3.77 -11.75 2.37
N CYS A 89 -3.02 -12.25 1.39
CA CYS A 89 -2.53 -13.61 1.36
C CYS A 89 -1.11 -13.73 1.93
N PRO A 90 -0.85 -14.63 2.89
CA PRO A 90 0.48 -14.80 3.49
C PRO A 90 1.58 -15.05 2.44
N ASP A 91 1.33 -15.96 1.50
CA ASP A 91 2.29 -16.35 0.46
C ASP A 91 2.61 -15.19 -0.50
N ALA A 92 1.67 -14.28 -0.71
CA ALA A 92 1.89 -13.10 -1.54
C ALA A 92 2.82 -12.10 -0.86
N GLY A 93 2.71 -11.93 0.47
CA GLY A 93 3.57 -11.04 1.26
C GLY A 93 5.05 -11.42 1.23
N GLU A 94 5.36 -12.70 0.97
CA GLU A 94 6.72 -13.22 0.82
C GLU A 94 7.15 -13.37 -0.66
N SER A 95 6.22 -13.16 -1.60
CA SER A 95 6.49 -13.28 -3.02
C SER A 95 7.13 -11.99 -3.55
N PHE A 96 8.42 -12.06 -3.86
CA PHE A 96 9.15 -10.97 -4.51
C PHE A 96 8.45 -10.46 -5.79
N GLU A 97 7.99 -11.38 -6.64
CA GLU A 97 7.31 -11.05 -7.90
C GLU A 97 6.01 -10.29 -7.65
N TYR A 98 5.21 -10.73 -6.67
CA TYR A 98 4.00 -10.01 -6.27
C TYR A 98 4.34 -8.58 -5.83
N LEU A 99 5.32 -8.40 -4.94
CA LEU A 99 5.67 -7.11 -4.37
C LEU A 99 6.14 -6.12 -5.46
N MET A 100 6.91 -6.60 -6.45
CA MET A 100 7.34 -5.80 -7.60
C MET A 100 6.15 -5.34 -8.45
N LEU A 101 5.26 -6.27 -8.80
CA LEU A 101 4.07 -5.98 -9.62
C LEU A 101 3.10 -5.06 -8.87
N ALA A 102 2.88 -5.29 -7.58
CA ALA A 102 2.06 -4.45 -6.72
C ALA A 102 2.62 -3.03 -6.65
N ALA A 103 3.92 -2.88 -6.42
CA ALA A 103 4.57 -1.56 -6.42
C ALA A 103 4.32 -0.83 -7.75
N GLN A 104 4.48 -1.51 -8.89
CA GLN A 104 4.24 -0.90 -10.21
C GLN A 104 2.79 -0.50 -10.43
N VAL A 105 1.83 -1.38 -10.08
CA VAL A 105 0.40 -1.06 -10.19
C VAL A 105 0.05 0.16 -9.34
N TYR A 106 0.46 0.19 -8.08
CA TYR A 106 0.16 1.31 -7.19
C TYR A 106 0.79 2.62 -7.65
N GLU A 107 2.02 2.60 -8.17
CA GLU A 107 2.67 3.80 -8.69
C GLU A 107 1.92 4.37 -9.91
N GLU A 108 1.52 3.51 -10.86
CA GLU A 108 0.75 3.91 -12.03
C GLU A 108 -0.68 4.38 -11.68
N LEU A 109 -1.24 3.92 -10.56
CA LEU A 109 -2.52 4.40 -10.02
C LEU A 109 -2.39 5.68 -9.19
N GLY A 110 -1.16 6.11 -8.88
CA GLY A 110 -0.89 7.24 -7.99
C GLY A 110 -1.09 6.97 -6.51
N GLU A 111 -1.13 5.70 -6.11
CA GLU A 111 -1.26 5.28 -4.70
C GLU A 111 0.11 5.26 -4.02
N LEU A 112 0.64 6.45 -3.74
CA LEU A 112 2.05 6.65 -3.39
C LEU A 112 2.50 5.84 -2.18
N ASN A 113 1.70 5.83 -1.11
CA ASN A 113 2.02 5.09 0.10
C ASN A 113 2.03 3.57 -0.13
N ALA A 114 1.05 3.05 -0.88
CA ALA A 114 0.98 1.63 -1.21
C ALA A 114 2.15 1.21 -2.11
N ALA A 115 2.52 2.05 -3.08
CA ALA A 115 3.66 1.83 -3.95
C ALA A 115 4.99 1.76 -3.16
N TRP A 116 5.20 2.72 -2.25
CA TRP A 116 6.37 2.75 -1.36
C TRP A 116 6.45 1.50 -0.48
N THR A 117 5.35 1.12 0.17
CA THR A 117 5.29 -0.07 1.04
C THR A 117 5.59 -1.36 0.27
N ALA A 118 5.05 -1.50 -0.95
CA ALA A 118 5.32 -2.67 -1.78
C ALA A 118 6.79 -2.71 -2.24
N ALA A 119 7.35 -1.60 -2.71
CA ALA A 119 8.73 -1.52 -3.16
C ALA A 119 9.75 -1.74 -2.03
N THR A 120 9.50 -1.19 -0.84
CA THR A 120 10.36 -1.41 0.33
C THR A 120 10.29 -2.86 0.83
N SER A 121 9.11 -3.48 0.79
CA SER A 121 8.96 -4.92 1.07
C SER A 121 9.71 -5.76 0.04
N ALA A 122 9.60 -5.44 -1.26
CA ALA A 122 10.34 -6.11 -2.32
C ALA A 122 11.86 -6.01 -2.09
N LEU A 123 12.35 -4.84 -1.67
CA LEU A 123 13.77 -4.62 -1.37
C LEU A 123 14.25 -5.47 -0.20
N ARG A 124 13.46 -5.55 0.88
CA ARG A 124 13.77 -6.42 2.04
C ARG A 124 13.83 -7.89 1.61
N GLU A 125 12.90 -8.30 0.76
CA GLU A 125 12.83 -9.67 0.27
C GLU A 125 14.01 -10.01 -0.67
N ALA A 126 14.34 -9.12 -1.61
CA ALA A 126 15.52 -9.25 -2.47
C ALA A 126 16.83 -9.32 -1.65
N ALA A 127 16.94 -8.50 -0.59
CA ALA A 127 18.07 -8.53 0.33
C ALA A 127 18.17 -9.86 1.10
N ARG A 128 17.02 -10.43 1.51
CA ARG A 128 16.95 -11.75 2.16
C ARG A 128 17.40 -12.87 1.22
N GLN A 129 17.08 -12.77 -0.07
CA GLN A 129 17.45 -13.75 -1.10
C GLN A 129 18.87 -13.55 -1.66
N GLY A 130 19.51 -12.40 -1.43
CA GLY A 130 20.87 -12.10 -1.89
C GLY A 130 20.97 -11.62 -3.34
N GLU A 131 19.90 -11.07 -3.91
CA GLU A 131 19.83 -10.65 -5.32
C GLU A 131 20.39 -9.23 -5.55
N SER A 132 21.72 -9.09 -5.60
CA SER A 132 22.40 -7.78 -5.63
C SER A 132 21.99 -6.86 -6.78
N ALA A 133 21.78 -7.38 -8.00
CA ALA A 133 21.38 -6.56 -9.15
C ALA A 133 19.98 -5.95 -8.96
N VAL A 134 19.06 -6.73 -8.43
CA VAL A 134 17.66 -6.33 -8.17
C VAL A 134 17.57 -5.33 -7.03
N ILE A 135 18.42 -5.48 -6.00
CA ILE A 135 18.55 -4.53 -4.89
C ILE A 135 18.89 -3.13 -5.41
N SER A 136 19.88 -3.01 -6.31
CA SER A 136 20.27 -1.70 -6.86
C SER A 136 19.15 -1.05 -7.69
N GLU A 137 18.40 -1.84 -8.46
CA GLU A 137 17.25 -1.33 -9.20
C GLU A 137 16.16 -0.79 -8.26
N LEU A 138 15.81 -1.55 -7.22
CA LEU A 138 14.81 -1.16 -6.22
C LEU A 138 15.24 0.07 -5.41
N GLN A 139 16.52 0.15 -5.04
CA GLN A 139 17.07 1.34 -4.39
C GLN A 139 16.94 2.57 -5.29
N GLY A 140 17.30 2.47 -6.57
CA GLY A 140 17.13 3.56 -7.53
C GLY A 140 15.67 3.97 -7.74
N ARG A 141 14.73 3.02 -7.66
CA ARG A 141 13.29 3.32 -7.71
C ARG A 141 12.81 4.10 -6.48
N LEU A 142 13.24 3.68 -5.29
CA LEU A 142 12.91 4.37 -4.04
C LEU A 142 13.55 5.76 -3.97
N GLU A 143 14.78 5.91 -4.47
CA GLU A 143 15.46 7.21 -4.59
C GLU A 143 14.68 8.16 -5.50
N LYS A 144 14.22 7.70 -6.67
CA LYS A 144 13.33 8.49 -7.53
C LYS A 144 12.05 8.93 -6.81
N PHE A 145 11.50 8.10 -5.92
CA PHE A 145 10.35 8.49 -5.11
C PHE A 145 10.64 9.74 -4.28
N THR A 146 11.83 9.79 -3.65
CA THR A 146 12.28 10.96 -2.89
C THR A 146 12.50 12.19 -3.77
N GLU A 147 12.88 12.01 -5.03
CA GLU A 147 13.09 13.11 -5.99
C GLU A 147 11.79 13.68 -6.56
N HIS A 148 10.74 12.87 -6.69
CA HIS A 148 9.51 13.22 -7.40
C HIS A 148 8.36 13.64 -6.48
N TYR A 149 8.41 13.24 -5.21
CA TYR A 149 7.34 13.47 -4.25
C TYR A 149 7.82 14.26 -3.02
N VAL A 150 6.87 14.72 -2.24
CA VAL A 150 7.09 15.42 -0.98
C VAL A 150 6.98 14.42 0.16
N ARG A 151 7.94 14.44 1.08
CA ARG A 151 7.94 13.62 2.28
C ARG A 151 7.39 14.42 3.48
N ILE A 152 6.37 13.90 4.14
CA ILE A 152 5.91 14.44 5.42
C ILE A 152 6.24 13.45 6.53
N ASP A 153 7.17 13.82 7.41
CA ASP A 153 7.52 13.04 8.58
C ASP A 153 6.51 13.30 9.72
N GLY A 154 6.07 12.23 10.38
CA GLY A 154 5.07 12.27 11.46
C GLY A 154 5.42 11.36 12.64
N GLY A 155 4.55 11.34 13.65
CA GLY A 155 4.79 10.62 14.91
C GLY A 155 4.60 9.09 14.87
N GLY A 156 4.37 8.49 13.70
CA GLY A 156 4.16 7.04 13.55
C GLY A 156 2.71 6.57 13.55
N PRO A 157 2.46 5.26 13.32
CA PRO A 157 1.12 4.69 13.13
C PRO A 157 0.19 4.83 14.35
N SER A 158 0.76 4.99 15.54
CA SER A 158 0.02 5.23 16.78
C SER A 158 -0.26 6.72 17.05
N SER A 159 0.31 7.62 16.24
CA SER A 159 0.09 9.06 16.35
C SER A 159 -1.04 9.50 15.44
N LEU A 160 -1.70 10.61 15.80
CA LEU A 160 -2.63 11.27 14.90
C LEU A 160 -1.86 11.92 13.74
N ALA A 161 -2.35 11.71 12.51
CA ALA A 161 -1.81 12.37 11.34
C ALA A 161 -1.90 13.89 11.49
N PRO A 162 -0.89 14.61 10.96
CA PRO A 162 -1.00 16.05 10.87
C PRO A 162 -2.19 16.43 10.00
N ARG A 163 -2.90 17.49 10.39
CA ARG A 163 -3.97 18.05 9.56
C ARG A 163 -3.35 18.66 8.31
N ILE A 164 -3.54 18.00 7.18
CA ILE A 164 -3.08 18.45 5.86
C ILE A 164 -4.30 18.67 4.98
N ARG A 165 -4.33 19.81 4.28
CA ARG A 165 -5.36 20.14 3.28
C ARG A 165 -4.72 20.67 2.03
N TYR A 166 -5.31 20.41 0.87
CA TYR A 166 -4.90 21.06 -0.35
C TYR A 166 -5.33 22.53 -0.34
N ALA A 167 -4.41 23.42 -0.71
CA ALA A 167 -4.62 24.87 -0.78
C ALA A 167 -4.32 25.43 -2.19
N GLY A 168 -4.17 24.56 -3.20
CA GLY A 168 -4.06 24.97 -4.59
C GLY A 168 -5.41 25.28 -5.23
N ALA A 169 -5.38 25.83 -6.44
CA ALA A 169 -6.58 26.25 -7.15
C ALA A 169 -7.38 25.09 -7.75
N VAL A 170 -6.71 24.00 -8.12
CA VAL A 170 -7.31 22.82 -8.76
C VAL A 170 -6.77 21.58 -8.06
N LEU A 171 -7.68 20.73 -7.59
CA LEU A 171 -7.34 19.45 -6.97
C LEU A 171 -7.66 18.34 -7.98
N ASP A 172 -6.64 17.61 -8.41
CA ASP A 172 -6.81 16.40 -9.23
C ASP A 172 -7.17 15.18 -8.36
N ASP A 173 -7.70 14.15 -9.02
CA ASP A 173 -8.24 12.96 -8.36
C ASP A 173 -7.18 12.17 -7.58
N VAL A 174 -5.95 12.08 -8.09
CA VAL A 174 -4.87 11.33 -7.42
C VAL A 174 -4.38 12.06 -6.17
N THR A 175 -4.30 13.39 -6.22
CA THR A 175 -3.98 14.21 -5.05
C THR A 175 -5.11 14.15 -4.02
N PHE A 176 -6.37 14.15 -4.44
CA PHE A 176 -7.52 13.98 -3.54
C PHE A 176 -7.46 12.62 -2.82
N ALA A 177 -7.32 11.52 -3.57
CA ALA A 177 -7.22 10.18 -3.01
C ALA A 177 -6.03 10.03 -2.05
N GLN A 178 -4.88 10.63 -2.37
CA GLN A 178 -3.71 10.62 -1.48
C GLN A 178 -3.95 11.42 -0.19
N LEU A 179 -4.76 12.47 -0.20
CA LEU A 179 -5.16 13.16 1.02
C LEU A 179 -6.12 12.35 1.88
N GLU A 180 -6.94 11.48 1.30
CA GLU A 180 -7.74 10.50 2.06
C GLU A 180 -6.83 9.49 2.78
N VAL A 181 -5.76 9.02 2.13
CA VAL A 181 -4.73 8.17 2.77
C VAL A 181 -4.17 8.83 4.04
N VAL A 182 -3.88 10.13 3.98
CA VAL A 182 -3.41 10.91 5.14
C VAL A 182 -4.49 11.01 6.21
N ALA A 183 -5.72 11.35 5.83
CA ALA A 183 -6.84 11.48 6.77
C ALA A 183 -7.18 10.17 7.50
N GLU A 184 -6.93 9.03 6.86
CA GLU A 184 -7.11 7.69 7.42
C GLU A 184 -5.91 7.20 8.25
N ASN A 185 -4.89 8.04 8.48
CA ASN A 185 -3.65 7.68 9.19
C ASN A 185 -2.92 6.48 8.58
N ARG A 186 -2.96 6.31 7.25
CA ARG A 186 -2.25 5.23 6.56
C ARG A 186 -0.77 5.57 6.36
N TYR A 187 0.00 5.53 7.45
CA TYR A 187 1.43 5.81 7.48
C TYR A 187 2.25 4.80 6.69
N VAL A 188 3.38 5.26 6.17
CA VAL A 188 4.47 4.42 5.65
C VAL A 188 5.75 4.63 6.46
N GLU A 189 6.56 3.59 6.57
CA GLU A 189 7.88 3.68 7.17
C GLU A 189 8.92 4.04 6.10
N PHE A 190 9.64 5.15 6.28
CA PHE A 190 10.72 5.56 5.39
C PHE A 190 12.05 4.91 5.76
N ALA A 191 12.28 4.78 7.06
CA ALA A 191 13.45 4.16 7.68
C ALA A 191 13.02 3.63 9.07
N PRO A 192 13.78 2.72 9.71
CA PRO A 192 13.42 2.18 11.01
C PRO A 192 13.02 3.26 12.02
N GLY A 193 11.75 3.27 12.42
CA GLY A 193 11.21 4.25 13.38
C GLY A 193 10.89 5.64 12.80
N GLN A 194 11.12 5.88 11.52
CA GLN A 194 10.75 7.11 10.81
C GLN A 194 9.54 6.84 9.93
N TRP A 195 8.42 7.47 10.27
CA TRP A 195 7.13 7.23 9.64
C TRP A 195 6.54 8.51 9.07
N GLY A 196 5.72 8.38 8.04
CA GLY A 196 5.08 9.54 7.46
C GLY A 196 4.20 9.23 6.27
N PHE A 197 4.09 10.22 5.39
CA PHE A 197 3.28 10.16 4.18
C PHE A 197 4.05 10.71 2.99
N TRP A 198 3.77 10.14 1.81
CA TRP A 198 4.11 10.77 0.55
C TRP A 198 2.98 11.68 0.08
N LEU A 199 3.34 12.81 -0.52
CA LEU A 199 2.40 13.72 -1.15
C LEU A 199 2.92 14.13 -2.53
N TYR A 200 1.99 14.46 -3.42
CA TYR A 200 2.34 15.15 -4.66
C TYR A 200 2.85 16.57 -4.37
N PRO A 201 3.79 17.11 -5.16
CA PRO A 201 4.15 18.52 -5.10
C PRO A 201 2.92 19.42 -5.28
N GLY A 202 2.84 20.52 -4.53
CA GLY A 202 1.65 21.36 -4.56
C GLY A 202 1.58 22.39 -3.44
N ARG A 203 0.44 23.05 -3.34
CA ARG A 203 0.15 24.03 -2.29
C ARG A 203 -0.73 23.38 -1.25
N TYR A 204 -0.31 23.41 0.01
CA TYR A 204 -1.00 22.74 1.11
C TYR A 204 -1.06 23.63 2.34
N GLN A 205 -2.10 23.43 3.14
CA GLN A 205 -2.14 23.91 4.51
C GLN A 205 -1.78 22.75 5.43
N VAL A 206 -0.67 22.88 6.18
CA VAL A 206 -0.16 21.85 7.09
C VAL A 206 -0.14 22.42 8.50
N GLY A 207 -0.93 21.85 9.41
CA GLY A 207 -1.05 22.37 10.78
C GLY A 207 -1.61 23.81 10.83
N GLY A 208 -2.36 24.23 9.81
CA GLY A 208 -2.88 25.60 9.68
C GLY A 208 -1.95 26.58 8.94
N VAL A 209 -0.71 26.17 8.62
CA VAL A 209 0.26 27.01 7.91
C VAL A 209 0.25 26.68 6.42
N ASP A 210 0.07 27.71 5.59
CA ASP A 210 0.16 27.57 4.14
C ASP A 210 1.60 27.35 3.69
N ARG A 211 1.82 26.33 2.86
CA ARG A 211 3.12 25.91 2.35
C ARG A 211 3.03 25.57 0.87
N VAL A 212 4.06 25.94 0.13
CA VAL A 212 4.29 25.48 -1.25
C VAL A 212 5.37 24.41 -1.16
N MET A 213 5.01 23.17 -1.46
CA MET A 213 5.90 22.02 -1.35
C MET A 213 6.29 21.54 -2.75
N LYS A 214 7.59 21.35 -2.96
CA LYS A 214 8.19 20.89 -4.21
C LYS A 214 8.66 19.45 -4.06
N ALA A 215 8.81 18.77 -5.20
CA ALA A 215 9.42 17.45 -5.24
C ALA A 215 10.80 17.48 -4.57
N GLY A 216 11.12 16.49 -3.74
CA GLY A 216 12.34 16.48 -2.92
C GLY A 216 12.22 17.18 -1.57
N ASP A 217 11.16 17.96 -1.32
CA ASP A 217 10.98 18.59 -0.02
C ASP A 217 10.62 17.55 1.05
N SER A 218 11.16 17.75 2.25
CA SER A 218 10.82 17.00 3.46
C SER A 218 10.32 17.97 4.53
N LEU A 219 9.24 17.62 5.20
CA LEU A 219 8.67 18.41 6.29
C LEU A 219 8.44 17.54 7.52
N ASP A 220 9.04 17.94 8.64
CA ASP A 220 8.82 17.29 9.95
C ASP A 220 7.64 17.95 10.65
N VAL A 221 6.55 17.19 10.84
CA VAL A 221 5.31 17.66 11.46
C VAL A 221 5.00 16.79 12.67
N ARG A 222 5.81 16.95 13.72
CA ARG A 222 5.55 16.30 15.00
C ARG A 222 4.39 16.99 15.71
N PRO A 223 3.46 16.24 16.32
CA PRO A 223 2.41 16.82 17.15
C PRO A 223 3.06 17.54 18.35
N GLY A 224 3.02 18.88 18.36
CA GLY A 224 3.51 19.71 19.47
C GLY A 224 4.52 20.82 19.13
N GLY A 225 4.91 20.99 17.86
CA GLY A 225 5.69 22.16 17.42
C GLY A 225 4.77 23.25 16.87
N GLU A 226 4.58 24.33 17.62
CA GLU A 226 4.08 25.61 17.10
C GLU A 226 5.07 26.24 16.11
#